data_AF-A0A4Q5R7B2-F1
#
_entry.id   AF-A0A4Q5R7B2-F1
#
_cell.length_a   1.000
_cell.length_b   1.000
_cell.length_c   1.000
_cell.angle_alpha   90.00
_cell.angle_beta   90.00
_cell.angle_gamma   90.00
#
_symmetry.space_group_name_H-M   'P 1'
#
loop_
_entity.id
_entity.type
_entity.pdbx_description
1 polymer ?
#
loop_
_entity_poly.entity_id
_entity_poly.type
_entity_poly.pdbx_seq_one_letter_code
_entity_poly.pdbx_strand_id
1 'polypeptide(L)'
;MNTTIIALNELFERIPRRHSADNVKEFYNILDEYETLLQNIEGESPELEKKVAPFFDTLEPVRGLIKKSSDNKASKKMKDNFFDEASGSLKDSVQSVIDFYK
;
A
#
# COMPACT_ATOMS: atom_id res chain seq x y z
N MET A 1 16.10 2.19 17.06
CA MET A 1 14.80 2.33 16.37
C MET A 1 14.71 1.19 15.38
N ASN A 2 13.60 0.48 15.33
CA ASN A 2 13.41 -0.59 14.36
C ASN A 2 13.40 0.02 12.94
N THR A 3 14.38 -0.33 12.12
CA THR A 3 14.57 0.21 10.76
C THR A 3 13.35 -0.03 9.87
N THR A 4 12.66 -1.15 10.07
CA THR A 4 11.43 -1.52 9.36
C THR A 4 10.28 -0.59 9.75
N ILE A 5 10.14 -0.22 11.03
CA ILE A 5 9.12 0.75 11.47
C ILE A 5 9.37 2.12 10.86
N ILE A 6 10.62 2.58 10.78
CA ILE A 6 10.94 3.86 10.13
C ILE A 6 10.51 3.82 8.66
N ALA A 7 10.89 2.77 7.92
CA ALA A 7 10.52 2.60 6.52
C ALA A 7 9.00 2.55 6.30
N LEU A 8 8.26 1.85 7.18
CA LEU A 8 6.79 1.82 7.11
C LEU A 8 6.15 3.19 7.34
N ASN A 9 6.67 4.00 8.28
CA ASN A 9 6.17 5.35 8.51
C ASN A 9 6.50 6.28 7.33
N GLU A 10 7.70 6.18 6.75
CA GLU A 10 8.07 6.93 5.54
C GLU A 10 7.16 6.57 4.37
N LEU A 11 6.87 5.28 4.18
CA LEU A 11 5.95 4.79 3.16
C LEU A 11 4.54 5.33 3.39
N PHE A 12 4.04 5.30 4.62
CA PHE A 12 2.72 5.81 4.98
C PHE A 12 2.54 7.29 4.62
N GLU A 13 3.54 8.12 4.90
CA GLU A 13 3.53 9.55 4.58
C GLU A 13 3.62 9.82 3.07
N ARG A 14 4.29 8.93 2.32
CA ARG A 14 4.46 9.06 0.86
C ARG A 14 3.22 8.69 0.06
N ILE A 15 2.24 7.97 0.64
CA ILE A 15 1.02 7.55 -0.08
C ILE A 15 0.27 8.78 -0.64
N PRO A 16 0.20 8.93 -1.98
CA PRO A 16 -0.42 10.09 -2.60
C PRO A 16 -1.94 10.10 -2.40
N ARG A 17 -2.54 11.29 -2.27
CA ARG A 17 -4.00 11.47 -2.08
C ARG A 17 -4.74 11.99 -3.31
N ARG A 18 -4.04 12.28 -4.40
CA ARG A 18 -4.63 12.85 -5.62
C ARG A 18 -4.24 12.02 -6.83
N HIS A 19 -5.20 11.76 -7.71
CA HIS A 19 -4.94 11.05 -8.94
C HIS A 19 -4.16 11.93 -9.93
N SER A 20 -2.99 11.45 -10.36
CA SER A 20 -2.19 12.00 -11.46
C SER A 20 -1.34 10.88 -12.06
N ALA A 21 -0.82 11.06 -13.28
CA ALA A 21 0.03 10.05 -13.90
C ALA A 21 1.30 9.75 -13.10
N ASP A 22 1.89 10.78 -12.49
CA ASP A 22 3.08 10.63 -11.64
C ASP A 22 2.74 9.94 -10.32
N ASN A 23 1.59 10.30 -9.72
CA ASN A 23 1.14 9.67 -8.49
C ASN A 23 0.74 8.21 -8.70
N VAL A 24 0.21 7.84 -9.87
CA VAL A 24 -0.07 6.43 -10.22
C VAL A 24 1.22 5.62 -10.29
N LYS A 25 2.27 6.16 -10.92
CA LYS A 25 3.59 5.49 -10.95
C LYS A 25 4.17 5.35 -9.55
N GLU A 26 4.13 6.43 -8.78
CA GLU A 26 4.62 6.41 -7.41
C GLU A 26 3.85 5.43 -6.54
N PHE A 27 2.54 5.29 -6.75
CA PHE A 27 1.73 4.31 -6.05
C PHE A 27 2.22 2.88 -6.29
N TYR A 28 2.56 2.52 -7.53
CA TYR A 28 3.12 1.19 -7.82
C TYR A 28 4.49 1.00 -7.15
N ASN A 29 5.36 2.01 -7.14
CA ASN A 29 6.63 1.94 -6.40
C ASN A 29 6.39 1.69 -4.89
N ILE A 30 5.43 2.42 -4.30
CA ILE A 30 5.03 2.25 -2.90
C ILE A 30 4.51 0.83 -2.64
N LEU A 31 3.70 0.27 -3.54
CA LEU A 31 3.21 -1.11 -3.39
C LEU A 31 4.34 -2.13 -3.41
N ASP A 32 5.29 -2.00 -4.32
CA ASP A 32 6.42 -2.93 -4.43
C ASP A 32 7.37 -2.79 -3.22
N GLU A 33 7.60 -1.57 -2.72
CA GLU A 33 8.34 -1.32 -1.49
C GLU A 33 7.61 -1.88 -0.27
N TYR A 34 6.30 -1.71 -0.17
CA TYR A 34 5.50 -2.24 0.92
C TYR A 34 5.52 -3.77 0.93
N GLU A 35 5.37 -4.41 -0.23
CA GLU A 35 5.49 -5.86 -0.39
C GLU A 35 6.86 -6.38 0.08
N THR A 36 7.94 -5.68 -0.28
CA THR A 36 9.30 -5.99 0.21
C THR A 36 9.39 -5.88 1.74
N LEU A 37 8.79 -4.85 2.34
CA LEU A 37 8.75 -4.69 3.79
C LEU A 37 7.96 -5.81 4.47
N LEU A 38 6.83 -6.23 3.91
CA LEU A 38 6.05 -7.35 4.41
C LEU A 38 6.87 -8.66 4.36
N GLN A 39 7.59 -8.91 3.27
CA GLN A 39 8.48 -10.08 3.14
C GLN A 39 9.61 -10.06 4.18
N ASN A 40 10.19 -8.89 4.45
CA ASN A 40 11.20 -8.75 5.48
C ASN A 40 10.65 -9.08 6.87
N ILE A 41 9.45 -8.58 7.21
CA ILE A 41 8.80 -8.86 8.50
C ILE A 41 8.43 -10.35 8.62
N GLU A 42 7.90 -10.95 7.55
CA GLU A 42 7.60 -12.38 7.49
C GLU A 42 8.85 -13.23 7.76
N GLY A 43 10.00 -12.85 7.18
CA GLY A 43 11.27 -13.53 7.34
C GLY A 43 11.94 -13.40 8.73
N GLU A 44 11.46 -12.51 9.60
CA GLU A 44 12.04 -12.30 10.93
C GLU A 44 11.71 -13.44 11.91
N SER A 45 10.50 -13.99 11.85
CA SER A 45 10.12 -15.13 12.70
C SER A 45 8.89 -15.90 12.19
N PRO A 46 8.78 -17.21 12.49
CA PRO A 46 7.62 -18.02 12.11
C PRO A 46 6.28 -17.53 12.71
N GLU A 47 6.31 -16.76 13.80
CA GLU A 47 5.11 -16.19 14.41
C GLU A 47 4.55 -15.01 13.60
N LEU A 48 5.42 -14.32 12.85
CA LEU A 48 5.05 -13.18 12.01
C LEU A 48 4.45 -13.62 10.68
N GLU A 49 4.88 -14.75 10.11
CA GLU A 49 4.34 -15.30 8.86
C GLU A 49 2.80 -15.30 8.82
N LYS A 50 2.16 -15.87 9.85
CA LYS A 50 0.69 -15.93 9.94
C LYS A 50 0.03 -14.57 10.16
N LYS A 51 0.73 -13.65 10.81
CA LYS A 51 0.23 -12.30 11.11
C LYS A 51 0.37 -11.40 9.88
N VAL A 52 1.39 -11.63 9.06
CA VAL A 52 1.71 -10.83 7.88
C VAL A 52 0.88 -11.25 6.67
N ALA A 53 0.56 -12.54 6.54
CA ALA A 53 -0.19 -13.08 5.41
C ALA A 53 -1.42 -12.26 4.97
N PRO A 54 -2.31 -11.78 5.87
CA PRO A 54 -3.48 -10.99 5.46
C PRO A 54 -3.14 -9.66 4.79
N PHE A 55 -1.95 -9.08 5.03
CA PHE A 55 -1.53 -7.83 4.41
C PHE A 55 -1.03 -8.02 2.96
N PHE A 56 -0.60 -9.22 2.58
CA PHE A 56 -0.33 -9.52 1.17
C PHE A 56 -1.63 -9.59 0.37
N ASP A 57 -2.70 -10.12 0.97
CA ASP A 57 -4.01 -10.21 0.34
C ASP A 57 -4.64 -8.84 0.04
N THR A 58 -4.19 -7.76 0.71
CA THR A 58 -4.68 -6.39 0.43
C THR A 58 -4.02 -5.75 -0.79
N LEU A 59 -2.84 -6.23 -1.22
CA LEU A 59 -2.09 -5.64 -2.33
C LEU A 59 -2.83 -5.78 -3.66
N GLU A 60 -3.39 -6.96 -3.95
CA GLU A 60 -4.08 -7.24 -5.21
C GLU A 60 -5.34 -6.39 -5.42
N PRO A 61 -6.27 -6.28 -4.45
CA PRO A 61 -7.38 -5.35 -4.52
C PRO A 61 -6.94 -3.90 -4.77
N VAL A 62 -5.89 -3.44 -4.08
CA VAL A 62 -5.35 -2.08 -4.24
C VAL A 62 -4.76 -1.87 -5.63
N ARG A 63 -3.97 -2.82 -6.15
CA ARG A 63 -3.47 -2.81 -7.55
C ARG A 63 -4.65 -2.75 -8.53
N GLY A 64 -5.72 -3.49 -8.26
CA GLY A 64 -6.96 -3.48 -9.04
C GLY A 64 -7.64 -2.10 -9.08
N LEU A 65 -7.70 -1.38 -7.96
CA LEU A 65 -8.25 -0.04 -7.88
C LEU A 65 -7.38 0.99 -8.63
N ILE A 66 -6.05 0.93 -8.50
CA ILE A 66 -5.14 1.81 -9.25
C ILE A 66 -5.20 1.54 -10.76
N LYS A 67 -5.37 0.29 -11.17
CA LYS A 67 -5.60 -0.05 -12.58
C LYS A 67 -6.90 0.57 -13.10
N LYS A 68 -7.99 0.50 -12.32
CA LYS A 68 -9.27 1.13 -12.66
C LYS A 68 -9.17 2.66 -12.70
N SER A 69 -8.39 3.27 -11.81
CA SER A 69 -8.18 4.73 -11.82
C SER A 69 -7.45 5.20 -13.09
N SER A 70 -6.69 4.31 -13.73
CA SER A 70 -6.00 4.60 -14.99
C SER A 70 -6.84 4.33 -16.25
N ASP A 71 -8.04 3.74 -16.13
CA ASP A 71 -8.84 3.34 -17.30
C ASP A 71 -9.32 4.54 -18.13
N ASN A 72 -9.01 4.57 -19.43
CA ASN A 72 -9.41 5.66 -20.33
C ASN A 72 -10.93 5.80 -20.52
N LYS A 73 -11.71 4.77 -20.19
CA LYS A 73 -13.18 4.79 -20.21
C LYS A 73 -13.79 5.35 -18.93
N ALA A 74 -13.02 5.45 -17.84
CA ALA A 74 -13.50 6.00 -16.59
C ALA A 74 -13.53 7.53 -16.65
N SER A 75 -14.61 8.14 -16.14
CA SER A 75 -14.69 9.59 -15.98
C SER A 75 -13.65 10.08 -14.97
N LYS A 76 -13.22 11.34 -15.05
CA LYS A 76 -12.27 11.94 -14.09
C LYS A 76 -12.67 11.68 -12.64
N LYS A 77 -13.95 11.89 -12.30
CA LYS A 77 -14.49 11.62 -10.96
C LYS A 77 -14.34 10.16 -10.54
N MET A 78 -14.57 9.22 -11.46
CA MET A 78 -14.37 7.79 -11.15
C MET A 78 -12.89 7.46 -10.94
N LYS A 79 -11.99 8.04 -11.73
CA LYS A 79 -10.55 7.88 -11.54
C LYS A 79 -10.10 8.37 -10.18
N ASP A 80 -10.54 9.58 -9.82
CA ASP A 80 -10.26 10.18 -8.52
C ASP A 80 -10.79 9.31 -7.38
N ASN A 81 -12.03 8.79 -7.49
CA ASN A 81 -12.62 7.90 -6.48
C ASN A 81 -11.85 6.58 -6.33
N PHE A 82 -11.53 5.90 -7.43
CA PHE A 82 -10.76 4.64 -7.37
C PHE A 82 -9.37 4.85 -6.78
N PHE A 83 -8.74 5.99 -7.10
CA PHE A 83 -7.44 6.33 -6.56
C PHE A 83 -7.51 6.63 -5.07
N ASP A 84 -8.50 7.40 -4.62
CA ASP A 84 -8.70 7.72 -3.21
C ASP A 84 -9.00 6.46 -2.38
N GLU A 85 -9.82 5.55 -2.91
CA GLU A 85 -10.11 4.26 -2.30
C GLU A 85 -8.86 3.37 -2.17
N ALA A 86 -8.02 3.34 -3.22
CA ALA A 86 -6.75 2.63 -3.19
C ALA A 86 -5.79 3.22 -2.13
N SER A 87 -5.66 4.55 -2.10
CA SER A 87 -4.82 5.26 -1.14
C SER A 87 -5.28 5.06 0.30
N GLY A 88 -6.59 5.10 0.56
CA GLY A 88 -7.16 4.81 1.87
C GLY A 88 -6.87 3.38 2.31
N SER A 89 -7.18 2.41 1.44
CA SER A 89 -6.96 0.98 1.72
C SER A 89 -5.49 0.67 2.01
N LEU A 90 -4.56 1.25 1.25
CA LEU A 90 -3.14 1.06 1.48
C LEU A 90 -2.68 1.71 2.78
N LYS A 91 -3.14 2.93 3.08
CA LYS A 91 -2.84 3.60 4.35
C LYS A 91 -3.31 2.78 5.54
N ASP A 92 -4.52 2.26 5.50
CA ASP A 92 -5.09 1.44 6.57
C ASP A 92 -4.29 0.15 6.77
N SER A 93 -3.87 -0.48 5.66
CA SER A 93 -3.01 -1.68 5.69
C SER A 93 -1.65 -1.36 6.32
N VAL A 94 -0.95 -0.32 5.85
CA VAL A 94 0.37 0.07 6.38
C VAL A 94 0.28 0.48 7.84
N GLN A 95 -0.74 1.24 8.24
CA GLN A 95 -0.96 1.64 9.63
C GLN A 95 -1.18 0.41 10.52
N SER A 96 -1.98 -0.54 10.07
CA SER A 96 -2.20 -1.80 10.79
C SER A 96 -0.90 -2.59 10.96
N VAL A 97 0.00 -2.56 9.96
CA VAL A 97 1.35 -3.14 10.08
C VAL A 97 2.17 -2.46 11.15
N ILE A 98 2.21 -1.12 11.13
CA ILE A 98 2.93 -0.32 12.13
C ILE A 98 2.42 -0.62 13.55
N ASP A 99 1.10 -0.73 13.72
CA ASP A 99 0.50 -0.91 15.04
C ASP A 99 0.71 -2.32 15.61
N PHE A 100 0.72 -3.37 14.77
CA PHE A 100 1.04 -4.71 15.27
C PHE A 100 2.53 -4.90 15.54
N TYR A 101 3.39 -4.24 14.78
CA TYR A 101 4.84 -4.48 14.74
C TYR A 101 5.63 -3.57 15.71
N LYS A 102 4.99 -2.54 16.26
CA LYS A 102 5.52 -1.70 17.35
C LYS A 102 5.70 -2.45 18.67
#